data_AF-A0A2X3IGP9-F1
#
_entry.id   AF-A0A2X3IGP9-F1
#
_cell.length_a   1.000
_cell.length_b   1.000
_cell.length_c   1.000
_cell.angle_alpha   90.00
_cell.angle_beta   90.00
_cell.angle_gamma   90.00
#
_symmetry.space_group_name_H-M   'P 1'
#
loop_
_entity.id
_entity.type
_entity.pdbx_description
1 polymer ?
#
loop_
_entity_poly.entity_id
_entity_poly.type
_entity_poly.pdbx_seq_one_letter_code
_entity_poly.pdbx_strand_id
1 'polypeptide(L)'
;MRVVVFQGQYGLFKKEGLDLSMPAIQTCLGLYAVSEQHDYLLCAHFDSDVGLQQNLREIKNALEAKNISMSSLKATVFGGDGKQSYARCSPSQQPHRE
;
A
#
# COMPACT_ATOMS: atom_id res chain seq x y z
N MET A 1 7.66 -6.04 -10.78
CA MET A 1 8.36 -6.19 -9.49
C MET A 1 7.38 -6.76 -8.47
N ARG A 2 7.74 -7.83 -7.75
CA ARG A 2 6.89 -8.41 -6.69
C ARG A 2 7.36 -7.94 -5.32
N VAL A 3 6.44 -7.45 -4.49
CA VAL A 3 6.71 -6.97 -3.14
C VAL A 3 5.75 -7.64 -2.16
N VAL A 4 6.28 -8.13 -1.04
CA VAL A 4 5.49 -8.63 0.08
C VAL A 4 5.72 -7.70 1.26
N VAL A 5 4.64 -7.17 1.83
CA VAL A 5 4.69 -6.23 2.97
C VAL A 5 4.17 -6.94 4.20
N PHE A 6 5.06 -7.26 5.13
CA PHE A 6 4.72 -7.96 6.38
C PHE A 6 4.20 -6.99 7.43
N GLN A 7 3.60 -7.53 8.49
CA GLN A 7 3.07 -6.75 9.61
C GLN A 7 4.14 -5.83 10.20
N GLY A 8 3.76 -4.59 10.48
CA GLY A 8 4.65 -3.53 10.96
C GLY A 8 5.49 -2.86 9.88
N GLN A 9 5.36 -3.26 8.60
CA GLN A 9 6.17 -2.70 7.51
C GLN A 9 5.37 -1.72 6.66
N TYR A 10 6.08 -0.77 6.06
CA TYR A 10 5.57 0.13 5.04
C TYR A 10 6.62 0.33 3.93
N GLY A 11 6.17 0.84 2.80
CA GLY A 11 7.06 1.16 1.69
C GLY A 11 6.41 2.05 0.64
N LEU A 12 7.25 2.73 -0.12
CA LEU A 12 6.85 3.54 -1.25
C LEU A 12 7.49 2.97 -2.52
N PHE A 13 6.65 2.54 -3.45
CA PHE A 13 7.07 1.83 -4.65
C PHE A 13 6.58 2.54 -5.91
N LYS A 14 7.31 2.42 -7.02
CA LYS A 14 6.77 2.81 -8.32
C LYS A 14 5.57 1.92 -8.67
N LYS A 15 4.51 2.49 -9.26
CA LYS A 15 3.29 1.71 -9.53
C LYS A 15 3.45 0.78 -10.72
N GLU A 16 4.17 1.24 -11.74
CA GLU A 16 4.30 0.51 -12.99
C GLU A 16 4.86 -0.90 -12.76
N GLY A 17 4.09 -1.91 -13.16
CA GLY A 17 4.48 -3.32 -13.06
C GLY A 17 4.62 -3.85 -11.62
N LEU A 18 4.03 -3.16 -10.63
CA LEU A 18 4.03 -3.60 -9.23
C LEU A 18 2.99 -4.69 -8.98
N ASP A 19 3.43 -5.78 -8.35
CA ASP A 19 2.60 -6.86 -7.83
C ASP A 19 2.84 -6.93 -6.31
N LEU A 20 1.85 -6.53 -5.52
CA LEU A 20 2.01 -6.33 -4.09
C LEU A 20 1.02 -7.18 -3.29
N SER A 21 1.54 -7.83 -2.24
CA SER A 21 0.73 -8.61 -1.31
C SER A 21 1.02 -8.25 0.15
N MET A 22 -0.03 -8.09 0.94
CA MET A 22 0.01 -8.02 2.40
C MET A 22 -0.63 -9.29 2.98
N PRO A 23 0.14 -10.31 3.34
CA PRO A 23 -0.42 -11.53 3.91
C PRO A 23 -0.95 -11.30 5.33
N ALA A 24 -1.91 -12.13 5.75
CA ALA A 24 -2.40 -12.22 7.13
C ALA A 24 -3.06 -10.96 7.72
N ILE A 25 -3.64 -10.10 6.88
CA ILE A 25 -4.56 -9.02 7.31
C ILE A 25 -5.89 -9.66 7.75
N GLN A 26 -5.91 -10.22 8.96
CA GLN A 26 -7.14 -10.71 9.60
C GLN A 26 -7.52 -9.80 10.78
N THR A 27 -6.54 -9.49 11.64
CA THR A 27 -6.69 -8.55 12.76
C THR A 27 -5.92 -7.24 12.56
N CYS A 28 -5.07 -7.18 11.54
CA CYS A 28 -4.24 -6.03 11.19
C CYS A 28 -4.95 -5.07 10.22
N LEU A 29 -4.38 -3.88 10.01
CA LEU A 29 -4.87 -2.88 9.06
C LEU A 29 -3.90 -2.71 7.88
N GLY A 30 -4.40 -2.90 6.67
CA GLY A 30 -3.71 -2.55 5.45
C GLY A 30 -4.06 -1.15 4.96
N LEU A 31 -3.09 -0.47 4.36
CA LEU A 31 -3.29 0.81 3.68
C LEU A 31 -2.60 0.78 2.32
N TYR A 32 -3.32 1.19 1.29
CA TYR A 32 -2.75 1.65 0.04
C TYR A 32 -3.02 3.13 -0.11
N ALA A 33 -2.04 3.90 -0.58
CA ALA A 33 -2.29 5.27 -0.98
C ALA A 33 -1.59 5.58 -2.30
N VAL A 34 -2.34 6.20 -3.20
CA VAL A 34 -1.92 6.43 -4.59
C VAL A 34 -1.92 7.93 -4.84
N SER A 35 -0.83 8.46 -5.39
CA SER A 35 -0.78 9.85 -5.86
C SER A 35 -1.29 9.93 -7.30
N GLU A 36 -2.15 10.87 -7.66
CA GLU A 36 -2.50 11.09 -9.08
C GLU A 36 -1.43 11.88 -9.84
N GLN A 37 -0.58 12.60 -9.11
CA GLN A 37 0.46 13.48 -9.66
C GLN A 37 1.81 12.77 -9.81
N HIS A 38 2.01 11.64 -9.12
CA HIS A 38 3.26 10.91 -9.10
C HIS A 38 3.05 9.41 -9.35
N ASP A 39 4.01 8.78 -10.01
CA ASP A 39 4.04 7.33 -10.23
C ASP A 39 4.54 6.57 -8.98
N TYR A 40 3.88 6.78 -7.83
CA TYR A 40 4.17 6.06 -6.60
C TYR A 40 2.91 5.53 -5.91
N LEU A 41 3.03 4.33 -5.34
CA LEU A 41 2.10 3.70 -4.43
C LEU A 41 2.77 3.57 -3.06
N LEU A 42 2.12 4.15 -2.06
CA LEU A 42 2.40 3.89 -0.65
C LEU A 42 1.62 2.66 -0.24
N CYS A 43 2.26 1.80 0.52
CA CYS A 43 1.62 0.67 1.16
C CYS A 43 2.10 0.52 2.61
N ALA A 44 1.20 0.17 3.52
CA ALA A 44 1.55 -0.10 4.90
C ALA A 44 0.68 -1.22 5.47
N HIS A 45 1.28 -2.10 6.25
CA HIS A 45 0.61 -3.17 6.97
C HIS A 45 0.79 -2.89 8.47
N PHE A 46 -0.19 -2.19 9.04
CA PHE A 46 -0.17 -1.76 10.43
C PHE A 46 -0.64 -2.88 11.35
N ASP A 47 0.04 -2.98 12.49
CA ASP A 47 -0.52 -3.64 13.67
C ASP A 47 -1.66 -2.77 14.27
N SER A 48 -2.60 -3.38 15.00
CA SER A 48 -3.91 -2.79 15.32
C SER A 48 -3.87 -1.45 16.08
N ASP A 49 -2.80 -1.20 16.83
CA ASP A 49 -2.72 -0.09 17.79
C ASP A 49 -1.27 0.25 18.14
N VAL A 50 -0.38 -0.74 18.20
CA VAL A 50 1.03 -0.51 18.51
C VAL A 50 1.74 0.19 17.35
N GLY A 51 2.20 1.42 17.59
CA GLY A 51 3.08 2.14 16.67
C GLY A 51 2.37 2.77 15.46
N LEU A 52 1.04 2.73 15.36
CA LEU A 52 0.30 3.34 14.24
C LEU A 52 0.66 4.82 14.05
N GLN A 53 0.66 5.61 15.14
CA GLN A 53 0.99 7.04 15.09
C GLN A 53 2.45 7.29 14.68
N GLN A 54 3.37 6.44 15.13
CA GLN A 54 4.78 6.53 14.74
C GLN A 54 4.96 6.18 13.27
N ASN A 55 4.34 5.10 12.81
CA ASN A 55 4.39 4.67 11.41
C ASN A 55 3.78 5.73 10.47
N LEU A 56 2.65 6.33 10.83
CA LEU A 56 2.04 7.43 10.06
C LEU A 56 2.97 8.66 10.00
N ARG A 57 3.67 8.97 11.09
CA ARG A 57 4.64 10.07 11.12
C ARG A 57 5.83 9.80 10.21
N GLU A 58 6.37 8.59 10.25
CA GLU A 58 7.48 8.19 9.39
C GLU A 58 7.10 8.17 7.91
N ILE A 59 5.91 7.63 7.59
CA ILE A 59 5.33 7.66 6.24
C ILE A 59 5.21 9.11 5.76
N LYS A 60 4.67 10.01 6.59
CA LYS A 60 4.55 11.43 6.25
C LYS A 60 5.93 12.03 5.92
N ASN A 61 6.93 11.81 6.78
CA ASN A 61 8.28 12.31 6.56
C ASN A 61 8.90 11.77 5.25
N ALA A 62 8.69 10.49 4.95
CA ALA A 62 9.20 9.85 3.73
C ALA A 62 8.53 10.40 2.45
N LEU A 63 7.25 10.75 2.51
CA LEU A 63 6.52 11.41 1.43
C LEU A 63 6.99 12.85 1.23
N GLU A 64 7.15 13.61 2.31
CA GLU A 64 7.61 15.00 2.27
C GLU A 64 9.04 15.10 1.71
N ALA A 65 9.93 14.15 2.04
CA ALA A 65 11.26 14.06 1.44
C ALA A 65 11.24 13.86 -0.09
N LYS A 66 10.10 13.46 -0.66
CA LYS A 66 9.86 13.31 -2.10
C LYS A 66 8.95 14.41 -2.67
N ASN A 67 8.70 15.48 -1.91
CA ASN A 67 7.76 16.55 -2.23
C ASN A 67 6.32 16.08 -2.48
N ILE A 68 5.92 14.97 -1.85
CA ILE A 68 4.57 14.42 -1.94
C ILE A 68 3.81 14.80 -0.67
N SER A 69 2.69 15.52 -0.81
CA SER A 69 1.80 15.78 0.33
C SER A 69 0.95 14.55 0.64
N MET A 70 0.84 14.18 1.91
CA MET A 70 -0.07 13.10 2.32
C MET A 70 -1.53 13.42 1.97
N SER A 71 -1.92 14.70 1.95
CA SER A 71 -3.27 15.14 1.60
C SER A 71 -3.61 15.02 0.11
N SER A 72 -2.61 14.85 -0.76
CA SER A 72 -2.84 14.64 -2.21
C SER A 72 -2.95 13.16 -2.58
N LEU A 73 -2.84 12.25 -1.61
CA LEU A 73 -2.96 10.82 -1.83
C LEU A 73 -4.41 10.34 -1.68
N LYS A 74 -4.86 9.49 -2.61
CA LYS A 74 -6.09 8.72 -2.47
C LYS A 74 -5.77 7.44 -1.71
N ALA A 75 -6.25 7.35 -0.47
CA ALA A 75 -5.99 6.22 0.41
C ALA A 75 -7.17 5.23 0.44
N THR A 76 -6.84 3.95 0.52
CA THR A 76 -7.75 2.85 0.80
C THR A 76 -7.24 2.12 2.02
N VAL A 77 -8.08 2.02 3.05
CA VAL A 77 -7.80 1.29 4.29
C VAL A 77 -8.66 0.03 4.32
N PHE A 78 -8.07 -1.10 4.65
CA PHE A 78 -8.76 -2.38 4.68
C PHE A 78 -8.25 -3.25 5.84
N GLY A 79 -9.11 -4.14 6.31
CA GLY A 79 -8.86 -5.02 7.43
C GLY A 79 -9.94 -6.11 7.47
N GLY A 80 -9.67 -7.25 8.11
CA GLY A 80 -10.67 -8.30 8.30
C GLY A 80 -11.10 -9.11 7.06
N ASP A 81 -10.86 -8.63 5.84
CA ASP A 81 -11.14 -9.35 4.58
C ASP A 81 -9.89 -9.39 3.68
N GLY A 82 -9.33 -10.60 3.51
CA GLY A 82 -8.10 -10.85 2.76
C GLY A 82 -8.18 -10.54 1.25
N LYS A 83 -9.36 -10.24 0.70
CA LYS A 83 -9.50 -9.91 -0.73
C LYS A 83 -8.79 -8.63 -1.13
N GLN A 84 -8.76 -7.62 -0.26
CA GLN A 84 -8.07 -6.35 -0.52
C GLN A 84 -6.58 -6.39 -0.16
N SER A 85 -6.11 -7.50 0.42
CA SER A 85 -4.71 -7.65 0.80
C SER A 85 -3.78 -7.90 -0.39
N TYR A 86 -4.34 -8.05 -1.59
CA TYR A 86 -3.61 -8.20 -2.83
C TYR A 86 -3.91 -7.02 -3.77
N ALA A 87 -2.86 -6.34 -4.23
CA ALA A 87 -2.96 -5.25 -5.20
C ALA A 87 -2.04 -5.52 -6.39
N ARG A 88 -2.62 -5.54 -7.59
CA ARG A 88 -1.89 -5.68 -8.86
C ARG A 88 -2.05 -4.40 -9.67
N CYS A 89 -0.95 -3.67 -9.87
CA CYS A 89 -0.91 -2.41 -10.62
C CYS A 89 -0.51 -2.62 -12.08
N SER A 90 -0.92 -3.75 -12.66
CA SER A 90 -0.74 -4.08 -14.08
C SER A 90 -2.10 -4.37 -14.70
N PRO A 91 -2.29 -4.11 -16.02
CA PRO A 91 -3.51 -4.48 -16.71
C PRO A 91 -3.74 -5.98 -16.54
N SER A 92 -4.96 -6.38 -16.15
CA SER A 92 -5.35 -7.79 -16.22
C SER A 92 -5.18 -8.24 -17.67
N GLN A 93 -4.25 -9.16 -17.95
CA GLN A 93 -4.35 -9.95 -19.16
C GLN A 93 -5.71 -10.63 -19.09
N GLN A 94 -6.63 -10.21 -19.97
CA GLN A 94 -7.92 -10.85 -20.12
C GLN A 94 -7.66 -12.35 -20.30
N PRO A 95 -8.41 -13.24 -19.63
CA PRO A 95 -8.32 -14.64 -19.95
C PRO A 95 -8.76 -14.78 -21.41
N HIS A 96 -7.84 -15.23 -22.27
CA HIS A 96 -8.17 -15.72 -23.59
C HIS A 96 -9.23 -16.83 -23.39
N ARG A 97 -10.46 -16.56 -23.84
CA ARG A 97 -11.44 -17.60 -24.12
C ARG A 97 -10.94 -18.35 -25.34
N GLU A 98 -10.55 -19.60 -25.15
CA GLU A 98 -10.57 -20.63 -26.20
C GLU A 98 -11.89 -21.41 -26.10
#